data_AF-Q9RWR1-F1
#
_entry.id   AF-Q9RWR1-F1
#
_cell.length_a   1.000
_cell.length_b   1.000
_cell.length_c   1.000
_cell.angle_alpha   90.00
_cell.angle_beta   90.00
_cell.angle_gamma   90.00
#
_symmetry.space_group_name_H-M   'P 1'
#
loop_
_entity.id
_entity.type
_entity.pdbx_description
1 polymer ?
#
loop_
_entity_poly.entity_id
_entity_poly.type
_entity_poly.pdbx_seq_one_letter_code
_entity_poly.pdbx_strand_id
1 'polypeptide(L)'
;MLPSLNMTGGHWGRPDLFGPFPRRFSVARPAILSRTPFEEAFEKLGSAPLTLAVLDLDHFKVLNDQLGHTEGDRVLKVVERLLSGSLPSGSVVGRIGGDEYAVILPETAAETALILFDEVIRHFQIHRDPQWPRGLGLSVGLAARPAHASEYAELYRAADEALLRAKREGRSRACIYVESKMVLKSNYYPKSQLERLAKLSAALGRTEASLLREALDDLIEKYRGEL
;
A
#
# COMPACT_ATOMS: atom_id res chain seq x y z
N MET A 1 -1.64 58.64 11.67
CA MET A 1 -2.94 57.96 11.66
C MET A 1 -2.80 56.65 10.91
N LEU A 2 -2.61 55.55 11.64
CA LEU A 2 -2.69 54.18 11.12
C LEU A 2 -4.03 53.61 11.61
N PRO A 3 -4.83 52.93 10.78
CA PRO A 3 -5.97 52.20 11.29
C PRO A 3 -5.52 50.81 11.75
N SER A 4 -5.74 50.56 13.04
CA SER A 4 -5.79 49.25 13.67
C SER A 4 -6.93 48.41 13.08
N LEU A 5 -6.64 47.21 12.57
CA LEU A 5 -7.64 46.17 12.35
C LEU A 5 -7.50 45.09 13.41
N ASN A 6 -8.61 44.92 14.13
CA ASN A 6 -8.85 43.96 15.19
C ASN A 6 -8.89 42.53 14.62
N MET A 7 -8.29 41.59 15.34
CA MET A 7 -8.51 40.15 15.16
C MET A 7 -9.81 39.72 15.84
N THR A 8 -10.69 38.99 15.15
CA THR A 8 -11.58 38.00 15.77
C THR A 8 -12.05 36.94 14.77
N GLY A 9 -11.81 35.66 15.11
CA GLY A 9 -12.84 34.62 15.09
C GLY A 9 -13.16 33.88 13.77
N GLY A 10 -12.89 32.57 13.78
CA GLY A 10 -13.80 31.58 13.18
C GLY A 10 -13.51 31.16 11.73
N HIS A 11 -12.71 30.10 11.56
CA HIS A 11 -12.75 29.31 10.33
C HIS A 11 -12.69 27.81 10.62
N TRP A 12 -13.59 27.34 11.51
CA TRP A 12 -13.95 25.92 11.59
C TRP A 12 -15.07 25.67 10.57
N GLY A 13 -14.69 25.17 9.40
CA GLY A 13 -15.65 24.80 8.35
C GLY A 13 -15.09 25.05 6.96
N ARG A 14 -14.14 24.22 6.51
CA ARG A 14 -13.93 24.02 5.08
C ARG A 14 -14.52 22.66 4.70
N PRO A 15 -15.80 22.60 4.28
CA PRO A 15 -16.29 21.42 3.60
C PRO A 15 -15.54 21.37 2.26
N ASP A 16 -14.84 20.28 2.05
CA ASP A 16 -14.39 19.82 0.73
C ASP A 16 -13.16 20.53 0.15
N LEU A 17 -11.99 20.24 0.74
CA LEU A 17 -10.66 20.48 0.13
C LEU A 17 -10.46 19.70 -1.19
N PHE A 18 -11.25 18.65 -1.39
CA PHE A 18 -11.32 17.88 -2.61
C PHE A 18 -12.56 18.36 -3.34
N GLY A 19 -12.38 19.12 -4.43
CA GLY A 19 -13.48 19.52 -5.31
C GLY A 19 -14.26 18.32 -5.87
N PRO A 20 -15.28 18.53 -6.71
CA PRO A 20 -16.03 17.43 -7.29
C PRO A 20 -15.08 16.50 -8.06
N PHE A 21 -14.88 15.29 -7.53
CA PHE A 21 -14.13 14.23 -8.19
C PHE A 21 -14.72 14.01 -9.60
N PRO A 22 -13.89 13.78 -10.64
CA PRO A 22 -14.40 13.39 -11.94
C PRO A 22 -15.23 12.11 -11.75
N ARG A 23 -16.55 12.23 -11.84
CA ARG A 23 -17.48 11.11 -11.68
C ARG A 23 -17.33 10.20 -12.90
N ARG A 24 -16.30 9.35 -12.91
CA ARG A 24 -16.15 8.34 -13.97
C ARG A 24 -17.16 7.22 -13.83
N PHE A 25 -17.70 6.97 -12.63
CA PHE A 25 -18.64 5.89 -12.37
C PHE A 25 -19.79 6.33 -11.46
N SER A 26 -21.02 6.27 -11.98
CA SER A 26 -22.27 6.54 -11.25
C SER A 26 -22.78 5.26 -10.57
N VAL A 27 -22.01 4.70 -9.63
CA VAL A 27 -22.37 3.48 -8.89
C VAL A 27 -22.09 3.66 -7.39
N ALA A 28 -22.77 2.88 -6.56
CA ALA A 28 -22.57 2.85 -5.10
C ALA A 28 -21.07 2.78 -4.76
N ARG A 29 -20.64 3.64 -3.84
CA ARG A 29 -19.26 3.66 -3.34
C ARG A 29 -18.95 2.31 -2.69
N PRO A 30 -17.80 1.67 -2.99
CA PRO A 30 -17.42 0.44 -2.32
C PRO A 30 -17.34 0.70 -0.81
N ALA A 31 -17.95 -0.19 -0.02
CA ALA A 31 -17.81 -0.14 1.43
C ALA A 31 -16.35 -0.45 1.79
N ILE A 32 -15.81 0.26 2.79
CA ILE A 32 -14.48 -0.02 3.32
C ILE A 32 -14.61 -1.20 4.29
N LEU A 33 -14.12 -2.36 3.87
CA LEU A 33 -14.17 -3.59 4.64
C LEU A 33 -13.05 -3.61 5.70
N SER A 34 -13.26 -4.33 6.81
CA SER A 34 -12.15 -4.75 7.67
C SER A 34 -11.41 -5.93 7.03
N ARG A 35 -10.28 -6.34 7.63
CA ARG A 35 -9.42 -7.42 7.11
C ARG A 35 -10.19 -8.71 6.77
N THR A 36 -10.94 -9.27 7.72
CA THR A 36 -11.60 -10.57 7.52
C THR A 36 -12.63 -10.55 6.37
N PRO A 37 -13.58 -9.59 6.31
CA PRO A 37 -14.50 -9.51 5.16
C PRO A 37 -13.81 -9.20 3.83
N PHE A 38 -12.67 -8.50 3.84
CA PHE A 38 -11.87 -8.26 2.65
C PHE A 38 -11.24 -9.55 2.12
N GLU A 39 -10.66 -10.37 3.01
CA GLU A 39 -10.13 -11.69 2.68
C GLU A 39 -11.24 -12.62 2.16
N GLU A 40 -12.41 -12.64 2.79
CA GLU A 40 -13.57 -13.39 2.28
C GLU A 40 -14.04 -12.92 0.90
N ALA A 41 -13.95 -11.62 0.61
CA ALA A 41 -14.28 -11.08 -0.70
C ALA A 41 -13.28 -11.52 -1.77
N PHE A 42 -11.99 -11.65 -1.42
CA PHE A 42 -10.97 -12.24 -2.29
C PHE A 42 -11.30 -13.69 -2.63
N GLU A 43 -11.61 -14.51 -1.62
CA GLU A 43 -11.91 -15.94 -1.82
C GLU A 43 -13.15 -16.15 -2.71
N LYS A 44 -14.17 -15.29 -2.59
CA LYS A 44 -15.38 -15.33 -3.42
C LYS A 44 -15.12 -15.12 -4.91
N LEU A 45 -14.00 -14.50 -5.29
CA LEU A 45 -13.60 -14.31 -6.70
C LEU A 45 -12.99 -15.60 -7.30
N GLY A 46 -12.76 -16.64 -6.51
CA GLY A 46 -12.20 -17.90 -6.98
C GLY A 46 -10.84 -17.69 -7.64
N SER A 47 -10.67 -18.24 -8.86
CA SER A 47 -9.44 -18.12 -9.65
C SER A 47 -9.45 -16.99 -10.70
N ALA A 48 -10.44 -16.10 -10.68
CA ALA A 48 -10.55 -15.02 -11.67
C ALA A 48 -9.31 -14.10 -11.67
N PRO A 49 -8.85 -13.61 -12.83
CA PRO A 49 -7.80 -12.61 -12.90
C PRO A 49 -8.13 -11.36 -12.10
N LEU A 50 -7.14 -10.81 -11.40
CA LEU A 50 -7.28 -9.58 -10.63
C LEU A 50 -5.91 -8.93 -10.38
N THR A 51 -5.93 -7.67 -9.97
CA THR A 51 -4.79 -7.02 -9.32
C THR A 51 -5.13 -6.70 -7.88
N LEU A 52 -4.25 -7.09 -6.96
CA LEU A 52 -4.25 -6.67 -5.56
C LEU A 52 -3.31 -5.48 -5.40
N ALA A 53 -3.81 -4.41 -4.76
CA ALA A 53 -3.01 -3.27 -4.34
C ALA A 53 -2.93 -3.24 -2.82
N VAL A 54 -1.75 -2.98 -2.27
CA VAL A 54 -1.53 -2.66 -0.85
C VAL A 54 -1.01 -1.23 -0.78
N LEU A 55 -1.61 -0.41 0.07
CA LEU A 55 -1.42 1.04 0.12
C LEU A 55 -1.23 1.49 1.55
N ASP A 56 -0.33 2.45 1.75
CA ASP A 56 0.02 2.99 3.06
C ASP A 56 0.21 4.50 2.97
N LEU A 57 -0.19 5.21 4.03
CA LEU A 57 -0.02 6.66 4.12
C LEU A 57 1.40 7.00 4.59
N ASP A 58 2.18 7.58 3.68
CA ASP A 58 3.54 8.01 3.96
C ASP A 58 3.57 9.05 5.09
N HIS A 59 4.42 8.84 6.09
CA HIS A 59 4.61 9.79 7.20
C HIS A 59 3.33 10.11 7.99
N PHE A 60 2.33 9.21 8.02
CA PHE A 60 1.10 9.40 8.77
C PHE A 60 1.32 9.62 10.27
N LYS A 61 2.28 8.89 10.87
CA LYS A 61 2.68 9.12 12.26
C LYS A 61 3.18 10.55 12.50
N VAL A 62 3.96 11.11 11.58
CA VAL A 62 4.45 12.50 11.69
C VAL A 62 3.28 13.49 11.69
N LEU A 63 2.26 13.25 10.86
CA LEU A 63 1.04 14.05 10.89
C LEU A 63 0.32 13.94 12.23
N ASN A 64 0.13 12.73 12.78
CA ASN A 64 -0.50 12.54 14.09
C ASN A 64 0.29 13.22 15.21
N ASP A 65 1.61 13.10 15.18
CA ASP A 65 2.49 13.69 16.20
C ASP A 65 2.47 15.23 16.14
N GLN A 66 2.27 15.83 14.95
CA GLN A 66 2.26 17.29 14.76
C GLN A 66 0.87 17.95 14.88
N LEU A 67 -0.17 17.29 14.37
CA LEU A 67 -1.52 17.85 14.22
C LEU A 67 -2.59 17.11 15.05
N GLY A 68 -2.21 16.03 15.73
CA GLY A 68 -3.08 15.22 16.56
C GLY A 68 -3.90 14.18 15.78
N HIS A 69 -4.39 13.19 16.51
CA HIS A 69 -5.16 12.07 15.94
C HIS A 69 -6.46 12.49 15.24
N THR A 70 -7.09 13.60 15.66
CA THR A 70 -8.29 14.11 14.99
C THR A 70 -8.03 14.49 13.54
N GLU A 71 -6.87 15.09 13.24
CA GLU A 71 -6.47 15.35 11.85
C GLU A 71 -6.04 14.06 11.15
N GLY A 72 -5.44 13.11 11.87
CA GLY A 72 -5.20 11.75 11.36
C GLY A 72 -6.47 11.09 10.83
N ASP A 73 -7.53 11.08 11.64
CA ASP A 73 -8.85 10.54 11.26
C ASP A 73 -9.44 11.26 10.06
N ARG A 74 -9.20 12.57 9.95
CA ARG A 74 -9.66 13.36 8.81
C ARG A 74 -8.94 12.95 7.52
N VAL A 75 -7.63 12.71 7.57
CA VAL A 75 -6.84 12.24 6.42
C VAL A 75 -7.31 10.84 5.99
N LEU A 76 -7.55 9.93 6.94
CA LEU A 76 -8.06 8.60 6.63
C LEU A 76 -9.41 8.66 5.91
N LYS A 77 -10.35 9.48 6.38
CA LYS A 77 -11.64 9.73 5.71
C LYS A 77 -11.49 10.36 4.32
N VAL A 78 -10.43 11.13 4.09
CA VAL A 78 -10.10 11.68 2.77
C VAL A 78 -9.63 10.55 1.84
N VAL A 79 -8.73 9.69 2.31
CA VAL A 79 -8.24 8.55 1.53
C VAL A 79 -9.37 7.58 1.19
N GLU A 80 -10.24 7.25 2.15
CA GLU A 80 -11.40 6.40 1.91
C GLU A 80 -12.34 6.96 0.84
N ARG A 81 -12.60 8.28 0.88
CA ARG A 81 -13.40 8.96 -0.15
C ARG A 81 -12.70 8.96 -1.51
N LEU A 82 -11.39 9.19 -1.53
CA LEU A 82 -10.57 9.19 -2.74
C LEU A 82 -10.58 7.81 -3.40
N LEU A 83 -10.33 6.73 -2.65
CA LEU A 83 -10.39 5.36 -3.16
C LEU A 83 -11.79 5.03 -3.67
N SER A 84 -12.82 5.32 -2.87
CA SER A 84 -14.22 5.05 -3.25
C SER A 84 -14.70 5.81 -4.49
N GLY A 85 -14.11 6.98 -4.78
CA GLY A 85 -14.48 7.83 -5.91
C GLY A 85 -13.66 7.60 -7.18
N SER A 86 -12.47 7.01 -7.06
CA SER A 86 -11.51 6.89 -8.18
C SER A 86 -11.47 5.49 -8.78
N LEU A 87 -11.86 4.47 -8.02
CA LEU A 87 -11.73 3.08 -8.43
C LEU A 87 -12.91 2.63 -9.32
N PRO A 88 -12.69 1.69 -10.26
CA PRO A 88 -13.75 1.11 -11.09
C PRO A 88 -14.87 0.46 -10.27
N SER A 89 -16.06 0.37 -10.87
CA SER A 89 -17.16 -0.42 -10.30
C SER A 89 -16.76 -1.89 -10.13
N GLY A 90 -17.12 -2.50 -9.00
CA GLY A 90 -16.73 -3.88 -8.66
C GLY A 90 -15.41 -3.99 -7.90
N SER A 91 -14.66 -2.90 -7.73
CA SER A 91 -13.48 -2.89 -6.85
C SER A 91 -13.89 -3.13 -5.40
N VAL A 92 -13.07 -3.86 -4.65
CA VAL A 92 -13.25 -4.09 -3.22
C VAL A 92 -12.15 -3.35 -2.46
N VAL A 93 -12.51 -2.58 -1.43
CA VAL A 93 -11.55 -1.82 -0.62
C VAL A 93 -11.61 -2.31 0.81
N GLY A 94 -10.45 -2.61 1.39
CA GLY A 94 -10.29 -3.00 2.78
C GLY A 94 -9.34 -2.04 3.50
N ARG A 95 -9.62 -1.75 4.77
CA ARG A 95 -8.68 -1.11 5.70
C ARG A 95 -8.13 -2.20 6.62
N ILE A 96 -6.87 -2.53 6.42
CA ILE A 96 -6.23 -3.75 6.92
C ILE A 96 -5.56 -3.53 8.28
N GLY A 97 -5.10 -2.29 8.51
CA GLY A 97 -4.50 -1.82 9.75
C GLY A 97 -4.49 -0.29 9.75
N GLY A 98 -4.19 0.34 10.90
CA GLY A 98 -4.13 1.80 11.13
C GLY A 98 -4.32 2.68 9.89
N ASP A 99 -3.26 2.83 9.11
CA ASP A 99 -3.14 3.60 7.87
C ASP A 99 -2.87 2.75 6.61
N GLU A 100 -3.11 1.45 6.72
CA GLU A 100 -2.89 0.46 5.67
C GLU A 100 -4.23 0.06 5.02
N TYR A 101 -4.28 0.14 3.70
CA TYR A 101 -5.41 -0.26 2.88
C TYR A 101 -5.00 -1.35 1.89
N ALA A 102 -5.95 -2.19 1.53
CA ALA A 102 -5.82 -3.11 0.41
C ALA A 102 -7.00 -2.93 -0.55
N VAL A 103 -6.74 -3.12 -1.85
CA VAL A 103 -7.76 -2.99 -2.90
C VAL A 103 -7.67 -4.18 -3.84
N ILE A 104 -8.81 -4.80 -4.11
CA ILE A 104 -8.95 -5.82 -5.16
C ILE A 104 -9.57 -5.14 -6.38
N LEU A 105 -8.89 -5.28 -7.52
CA LEU A 105 -9.34 -4.82 -8.83
C LEU A 105 -9.59 -6.07 -9.71
N PRO A 106 -10.82 -6.60 -9.75
CA PRO A 106 -11.16 -7.74 -10.60
C PRO A 106 -10.92 -7.42 -12.08
N GLU A 107 -10.51 -8.42 -12.86
CA GLU A 107 -10.33 -8.33 -14.32
C GLU A 107 -9.46 -7.13 -14.76
N THR A 108 -8.52 -6.72 -13.90
CA THR A 108 -7.66 -5.56 -14.11
C THR A 108 -6.21 -5.99 -14.11
N ALA A 109 -5.49 -5.69 -15.20
CA ALA A 109 -4.05 -5.93 -15.31
C ALA A 109 -3.23 -4.97 -14.41
N ALA A 110 -2.02 -5.37 -14.02
CA ALA A 110 -1.18 -4.61 -13.10
C ALA A 110 -0.80 -3.23 -13.66
N GLU A 111 -0.60 -3.12 -14.96
CA GLU A 111 -0.27 -1.89 -15.68
C GLU A 111 -1.43 -0.90 -15.66
N THR A 112 -2.66 -1.40 -15.83
CA THR A 112 -3.88 -0.58 -15.70
C THR A 112 -4.06 -0.12 -14.26
N ALA A 113 -3.84 -1.00 -13.29
CA ALA A 113 -3.87 -0.66 -11.87
C ALA A 113 -2.81 0.40 -11.51
N LEU A 114 -1.61 0.32 -12.09
CA LEU A 114 -0.55 1.31 -11.91
C LEU A 114 -1.00 2.70 -12.34
N ILE A 115 -1.58 2.82 -13.54
CA ILE A 115 -2.11 4.10 -14.04
C ILE A 115 -3.21 4.65 -13.13
N LEU A 116 -4.13 3.78 -12.68
CA LEU A 116 -5.20 4.16 -11.76
C LEU A 116 -4.65 4.70 -10.44
N PHE A 117 -3.67 4.02 -9.84
CA PHE A 117 -3.09 4.46 -8.58
C PHE A 117 -2.18 5.68 -8.73
N ASP A 118 -1.49 5.86 -9.85
CA ASP A 118 -0.78 7.11 -10.15
C ASP A 118 -1.75 8.31 -10.21
N GLU A 119 -2.96 8.12 -10.75
CA GLU A 119 -4.01 9.15 -10.75
C GLU A 119 -4.50 9.43 -9.32
N VAL A 120 -4.75 8.38 -8.51
CA VAL A 120 -5.13 8.50 -7.08
C VAL A 120 -4.08 9.27 -6.29
N ILE A 121 -2.80 8.91 -6.43
CA ILE A 121 -1.68 9.55 -5.72
C ILE A 121 -1.56 11.01 -6.15
N ARG A 122 -1.60 11.29 -7.46
CA ARG A 122 -1.56 12.65 -7.98
C ARG A 122 -2.73 13.49 -7.45
N HIS A 123 -3.94 12.92 -7.43
CA HIS A 123 -5.12 13.61 -6.92
C HIS A 123 -5.01 13.91 -5.43
N PHE A 124 -4.48 12.97 -4.63
CA PHE A 124 -4.18 13.20 -3.22
C PHE A 124 -3.19 14.37 -3.05
N GLN A 125 -2.10 14.38 -3.82
CA GLN A 125 -1.06 15.40 -3.71
C GLN A 125 -1.54 16.80 -4.13
N ILE A 126 -2.39 16.91 -5.15
CA ILE A 126 -2.91 18.21 -5.63
C ILE A 126 -3.89 18.82 -4.62
N HIS A 127 -4.73 18.01 -4.00
CA HIS A 127 -5.85 18.47 -3.16
C HIS A 127 -5.61 18.30 -1.66
N ARG A 128 -4.37 17.93 -1.26
CA ARG A 128 -3.97 17.84 0.13
C ARG A 128 -4.16 19.18 0.85
N ASP A 129 -4.49 19.13 2.14
CA ASP A 129 -4.54 20.33 2.96
C ASP A 129 -3.13 20.96 3.03
N PRO A 130 -2.95 22.26 2.73
CA PRO A 130 -1.67 22.94 2.88
C PRO A 130 -1.06 22.84 4.29
N GLN A 131 -1.88 22.62 5.33
CA GLN A 131 -1.41 22.45 6.70
C GLN A 131 -0.73 21.09 6.95
N TRP A 132 -0.99 20.09 6.10
CA TRP A 132 -0.42 18.75 6.29
C TRP A 132 1.08 18.73 5.96
N PRO A 133 1.88 17.89 6.64
CA PRO A 133 3.34 17.83 6.43
C PRO A 133 3.68 17.47 4.99
N ARG A 134 4.65 18.16 4.35
CA ARG A 134 4.98 17.96 2.92
C ARG A 134 5.27 16.52 2.51
N GLY A 135 5.77 15.69 3.43
CA GLY A 135 6.04 14.28 3.19
C GLY A 135 4.79 13.38 3.17
N LEU A 136 3.63 13.88 3.61
CA LEU A 136 2.39 13.10 3.61
C LEU A 136 1.99 12.74 2.17
N GLY A 137 1.88 11.45 1.91
CA GLY A 137 1.61 10.88 0.60
C GLY A 137 1.02 9.49 0.67
N LEU A 138 0.88 8.85 -0.48
CA LEU A 138 0.39 7.49 -0.61
C LEU A 138 1.44 6.67 -1.37
N SER A 139 1.93 5.61 -0.76
CA SER A 139 2.75 4.61 -1.46
C SER A 139 1.89 3.38 -1.73
N VAL A 140 2.06 2.76 -2.91
CA VAL A 140 1.24 1.64 -3.34
C VAL A 140 2.12 0.54 -3.95
N GLY A 141 1.88 -0.70 -3.53
CA GLY A 141 2.43 -1.90 -4.14
C GLY A 141 1.34 -2.70 -4.83
N LEU A 142 1.63 -3.23 -6.03
CA LEU A 142 0.66 -3.92 -6.88
C LEU A 142 1.15 -5.32 -7.21
N ALA A 143 0.28 -6.32 -7.10
CA ALA A 143 0.55 -7.66 -7.62
C ALA A 143 -0.67 -8.24 -8.33
N ALA A 144 -0.46 -8.92 -9.46
CA ALA A 144 -1.53 -9.45 -10.27
C ALA A 144 -1.60 -10.98 -10.21
N ARG A 145 -2.83 -11.50 -10.21
CA ARG A 145 -3.15 -12.90 -10.42
C ARG A 145 -3.56 -13.11 -11.88
N PRO A 146 -3.03 -14.13 -12.58
CA PRO A 146 -2.07 -15.14 -12.12
C PRO A 146 -0.59 -14.76 -12.29
N ALA A 147 -0.28 -13.56 -12.79
CA ALA A 147 1.07 -13.20 -13.23
C ALA A 147 2.16 -13.29 -12.15
N HIS A 148 1.82 -12.96 -10.89
CA HIS A 148 2.77 -12.93 -9.77
C HIS A 148 2.49 -14.00 -8.71
N ALA A 149 1.21 -14.33 -8.48
CA ALA A 149 0.77 -15.38 -7.57
C ALA A 149 -0.73 -15.69 -7.78
N SER A 150 -1.19 -16.84 -7.27
CA SER A 150 -2.61 -17.23 -7.31
C SER A 150 -3.30 -17.16 -5.96
N GLU A 151 -2.58 -17.53 -4.89
CA GLU A 151 -3.08 -17.58 -3.53
C GLU A 151 -3.00 -16.21 -2.85
N TYR A 152 -3.98 -15.91 -1.99
CA TYR A 152 -4.07 -14.60 -1.32
C TYR A 152 -2.77 -14.23 -0.60
N ALA A 153 -2.24 -15.13 0.23
CA ALA A 153 -1.07 -14.85 1.06
C ALA A 153 0.18 -14.53 0.22
N GLU A 154 0.38 -15.22 -0.90
CA GLU A 154 1.51 -14.99 -1.80
C GLU A 154 1.35 -13.69 -2.59
N LEU A 155 0.13 -13.41 -3.04
CA LEU A 155 -0.19 -12.19 -3.77
C LEU A 155 -0.08 -10.95 -2.87
N TYR A 156 -0.56 -11.04 -1.63
CA TYR A 156 -0.42 -9.97 -0.63
C TYR A 156 1.06 -9.70 -0.34
N ARG A 157 1.86 -10.76 -0.13
CA ARG A 157 3.31 -10.63 0.08
C ARG A 157 4.01 -9.98 -1.11
N ALA A 158 3.63 -10.33 -2.34
CA ALA A 158 4.17 -9.71 -3.54
C ALA A 158 3.80 -8.21 -3.64
N ALA A 159 2.55 -7.86 -3.35
CA ALA A 159 2.11 -6.46 -3.32
C ALA A 159 2.82 -5.67 -2.21
N ASP A 160 3.00 -6.25 -1.02
CA ASP A 160 3.74 -5.62 0.09
C ASP A 160 5.22 -5.39 -0.25
N GLU A 161 5.89 -6.34 -0.91
CA GLU A 161 7.26 -6.16 -1.39
C GLU A 161 7.37 -4.99 -2.39
N ALA A 162 6.36 -4.85 -3.27
CA ALA A 162 6.27 -3.73 -4.19
C ALA A 162 5.99 -2.39 -3.47
N LEU A 163 5.19 -2.40 -2.40
CA LEU A 163 4.93 -1.23 -1.55
C LEU A 163 6.20 -0.77 -0.85
N LEU A 164 6.98 -1.72 -0.30
CA LEU A 164 8.27 -1.42 0.28
C LEU A 164 9.22 -0.80 -0.73
N ARG A 165 9.22 -1.28 -1.99
CA ARG A 165 9.98 -0.65 -3.09
C ARG A 165 9.50 0.78 -3.33
N ALA A 166 8.19 1.02 -3.41
CA ALA A 166 7.64 2.37 -3.56
C ALA A 166 8.14 3.32 -2.44
N LYS A 167 8.14 2.84 -1.18
CA LYS A 167 8.65 3.60 -0.04
C LYS A 167 10.17 3.88 -0.14
N ARG A 168 10.96 2.92 -0.60
CA ARG A 168 12.42 3.05 -0.75
C ARG A 168 12.83 3.96 -1.90
N GLU A 169 12.10 3.96 -3.00
CA GLU A 169 12.43 4.77 -4.17
C GLU A 169 12.00 6.24 -4.05
N GLY A 170 11.45 6.64 -2.90
CA GLY A 170 11.11 8.04 -2.61
C GLY A 170 9.65 8.30 -2.28
N ARG A 171 8.85 7.26 -2.02
CA ARG A 171 7.44 7.35 -1.60
C ARG A 171 6.53 8.00 -2.65
N SER A 172 5.26 8.21 -2.32
CA SER A 172 4.26 8.89 -3.17
C SER A 172 4.23 8.35 -4.60
N ARG A 173 4.22 7.02 -4.73
CA ARG A 173 4.22 6.32 -6.02
C ARG A 173 3.59 4.94 -5.92
N ALA A 174 3.17 4.43 -7.06
CA ALA A 174 2.79 3.03 -7.21
C ALA A 174 3.94 2.21 -7.81
N CYS A 175 4.04 0.95 -7.43
CA CYS A 175 5.04 0.01 -7.93
C CYS A 175 4.39 -1.34 -8.22
N ILE A 176 4.61 -1.87 -9.41
CA ILE A 176 4.25 -3.25 -9.74
C ILE A 176 5.31 -4.19 -9.19
N TYR A 177 4.89 -5.26 -8.52
CA TYR A 177 5.77 -6.34 -8.11
C TYR A 177 6.56 -6.84 -9.32
N VAL A 178 7.88 -6.86 -9.16
CA VAL A 178 8.75 -7.50 -10.12
C VAL A 178 9.32 -8.68 -9.39
N GLU A 179 9.13 -9.87 -9.95
CA GLU A 179 9.77 -11.06 -9.42
C GLU A 179 11.28 -10.81 -9.43
N SER A 180 11.83 -10.59 -8.25
CA SER A 180 13.26 -10.65 -8.05
C SER A 180 13.62 -12.11 -8.22
N LYS A 181 13.94 -12.53 -9.46
CA LYS A 181 14.53 -13.84 -9.70
C LYS A 181 15.65 -13.96 -8.69
N MET A 182 15.52 -14.95 -7.80
CA MET A 182 16.60 -15.30 -6.91
C MET A 182 17.78 -15.59 -7.83
N VAL A 183 18.74 -14.67 -7.88
CA VAL A 183 20.03 -14.99 -8.47
C VAL A 183 20.58 -15.98 -7.47
N LEU A 184 20.38 -17.28 -7.74
CA LEU A 184 21.11 -18.33 -7.06
C LEU A 184 22.57 -18.03 -7.33
N LYS A 185 23.14 -17.31 -6.37
CA LYS A 185 24.55 -17.05 -6.19
C LYS A 185 25.20 -18.37 -5.77
N SER A 186 24.98 -19.45 -6.50
CA SER A 186 25.62 -20.75 -6.25
C SER A 186 27.15 -20.62 -6.27
N ASN A 187 27.68 -19.53 -6.82
CA ASN A 187 29.09 -19.17 -6.80
C ASN A 187 29.56 -18.37 -5.57
N TYR A 188 28.68 -17.95 -4.66
CA TYR A 188 29.03 -17.17 -3.46
C TYR A 188 28.99 -17.99 -2.17
N TYR A 189 28.40 -19.19 -2.20
CA TYR A 189 28.31 -20.09 -1.06
C TYR A 189 29.12 -21.36 -1.32
N PRO A 190 29.98 -21.81 -0.38
CA PRO A 190 30.64 -23.11 -0.49
C PRO A 190 29.63 -24.25 -0.63
N LYS A 191 30.01 -25.31 -1.37
CA LYS A 191 29.18 -26.52 -1.56
C LYS A 191 28.66 -27.10 -0.23
N SER A 192 29.47 -27.07 0.81
CA SER A 192 29.10 -27.55 2.15
C SER A 192 27.98 -26.74 2.81
N GLN A 193 27.87 -25.44 2.54
CA GLN A 193 26.77 -24.62 3.04
C GLN A 193 25.47 -24.92 2.30
N LEU A 194 25.55 -25.10 0.98
CA LEU A 194 24.38 -25.49 0.17
C LEU A 194 23.84 -26.86 0.58
N GLU A 195 24.72 -27.83 0.85
CA GLU A 195 24.32 -29.15 1.36
C GLU A 195 23.64 -29.07 2.75
N ARG A 196 24.12 -28.19 3.63
CA ARG A 196 23.49 -27.96 4.94
C ARG A 196 22.14 -27.28 4.81
N LEU A 197 22.02 -26.30 3.91
CA LEU A 197 20.77 -25.62 3.62
C LEU A 197 19.73 -26.58 3.05
N ALA A 198 20.11 -27.45 2.11
CA ALA A 198 19.24 -28.48 1.55
C ALA A 198 18.73 -29.47 2.61
N LYS A 199 19.61 -29.91 3.51
CA LYS A 199 19.23 -30.77 4.65
C LYS A 199 18.25 -30.07 5.59
N LEU A 200 18.48 -28.79 5.88
CA LEU A 200 17.61 -27.99 6.73
C LEU A 200 16.24 -27.77 6.06
N SER A 201 16.23 -27.46 4.76
CA SER A 201 15.02 -27.35 3.94
C SER A 201 14.18 -28.62 4.01
N ALA A 202 14.80 -29.80 3.80
CA ALA A 202 14.12 -31.09 3.89
C ALA A 202 13.58 -31.38 5.30
N ALA A 203 14.36 -31.08 6.35
CA ALA A 203 13.95 -31.33 7.73
C ALA A 203 12.78 -30.45 8.17
N LEU A 204 12.68 -29.23 7.65
CA LEU A 204 11.65 -28.26 8.01
C LEU A 204 10.43 -28.29 7.07
N GLY A 205 10.49 -29.06 5.97
CA GLY A 205 9.42 -29.05 4.95
C GLY A 205 9.24 -27.68 4.28
N ARG A 206 10.29 -26.85 4.25
CA ARG A 206 10.28 -25.49 3.72
C ARG A 206 11.26 -25.36 2.57
N THR A 207 11.02 -24.47 1.63
CA THR A 207 11.95 -24.24 0.52
C THR A 207 13.24 -23.57 1.00
N GLU A 208 14.37 -23.86 0.37
CA GLU A 208 15.66 -23.18 0.64
C GLU A 208 15.52 -21.64 0.53
N ALA A 209 14.71 -21.17 -0.43
CA ALA A 209 14.40 -19.75 -0.59
C ALA A 209 13.62 -19.16 0.61
N SER A 210 12.71 -19.92 1.23
CA SER A 210 12.02 -19.49 2.46
C SER A 210 13.00 -19.32 3.62
N LEU A 211 13.94 -20.25 3.78
CA LEU A 211 14.94 -20.20 4.84
C LEU A 211 15.97 -19.08 4.63
N LEU A 212 16.39 -18.85 3.39
CA LEU A 212 17.30 -17.76 3.06
C LEU A 212 16.65 -16.38 3.27
N ARG A 213 15.34 -16.25 3.01
CA ARG A 213 14.59 -15.03 3.34
C ARG A 213 14.53 -14.79 4.85
N GLU A 214 14.16 -15.82 5.62
CA GLU A 214 14.15 -15.73 7.09
C GLU A 214 15.53 -15.33 7.64
N ALA A 215 16.60 -15.98 7.17
CA ALA A 215 17.95 -15.64 7.60
C ALA A 215 18.36 -14.20 7.22
N LEU A 216 17.85 -13.68 6.10
CA LEU A 216 18.08 -12.30 5.70
C LEU A 216 17.29 -11.32 6.57
N ASP A 217 16.02 -11.62 6.86
CA ASP A 217 15.17 -10.83 7.74
C ASP A 217 15.74 -10.76 9.15
N ASP A 218 16.19 -11.90 9.70
CA ASP A 218 16.89 -11.98 10.99
C ASP A 218 18.16 -11.12 11.00
N LEU A 219 18.92 -11.12 9.89
CA LEU A 219 20.14 -10.34 9.76
C LEU A 219 19.82 -8.84 9.71
N ILE A 220 18.84 -8.42 8.91
CA ILE A 220 18.39 -7.02 8.85
C ILE A 220 17.91 -6.56 10.22
N GLU A 221 17.14 -7.40 10.92
CA GLU A 221 16.64 -7.09 12.25
C GLU A 221 17.77 -6.90 13.26
N LYS A 222 18.75 -7.80 13.22
CA LYS A 222 19.94 -7.73 14.07
C LYS A 222 20.71 -6.41 13.90
N TYR A 223 20.74 -5.85 12.69
CA TYR A 223 21.47 -4.61 12.37
C TYR A 223 20.57 -3.38 12.16
N ARG A 224 19.30 -3.45 12.59
CA ARG A 224 18.32 -2.38 12.40
C ARG A 224 18.78 -1.01 12.91
N GLY A 225 19.62 -0.95 13.95
CA GLY A 225 20.13 0.30 14.53
C GLY A 225 21.29 0.95 13.76
N GLU A 226 21.87 0.25 12.78
CA GLU A 226 22.94 0.76 11.90
C GLU A 226 22.41 1.25 10.54
N LEU A 227 21.12 1.03 10.26
CA LEU A 227 20.40 1.42 9.05
C LEU A 227 19.58 2.70 9.27
#